data_AF-A0A239A3J2-F1
#
_entry.id   AF-A0A239A3J2-F1
#
_cell.length_a   1.000
_cell.length_b   1.000
_cell.length_c   1.000
_cell.angle_alpha   90.00
_cell.angle_beta   90.00
_cell.angle_gamma   90.00
#
_symmetry.space_group_name_H-M   'P 1'
#
loop_
_entity.id
_entity.type
_entity.pdbx_description
1 polymer ?
#
loop_
_entity_poly.entity_id
_entity_poly.type
_entity_poly.pdbx_seq_one_letter_code
_entity_poly.pdbx_strand_id
1 'polypeptide(L)'
;MREIRRQFDAIPAGAVRDGVVEMLARVSKLLHQTPKEKGKIYALHEPDCISKGKARVRYEFGCKVSLATTIDEGFVVGMRAMPGNPYDGNTLAEAIE
;
A
#
# COMPACT_ATOMS: atom_id res chain seq x y z
N MET A 1 -22.13 7.64 -7.88
CA MET A 1 -21.39 8.81 -7.36
C MET A 1 -22.23 10.06 -7.09
N ARG A 2 -23.35 10.31 -7.81
CA ARG A 2 -24.16 11.55 -7.64
C ARG A 2 -24.68 11.76 -6.22
N GLU A 3 -25.30 10.74 -5.62
CA GLU A 3 -25.91 10.84 -4.29
C GLU A 3 -24.87 11.07 -3.19
N ILE A 4 -23.74 10.38 -3.27
CA ILE A 4 -22.59 10.54 -2.36
C ILE A 4 -22.08 11.99 -2.40
N ARG A 5 -21.95 12.59 -3.60
CA ARG A 5 -21.54 13.99 -3.73
C ARG A 5 -22.55 14.95 -3.10
N ARG A 6 -23.85 14.68 -3.22
CA ARG A 6 -24.89 15.50 -2.58
C ARG A 6 -24.81 15.46 -1.06
N GLN A 7 -24.56 14.28 -0.49
CA GLN A 7 -24.42 14.12 0.96
C GLN A 7 -23.08 14.66 1.49
N PHE A 8 -22.04 14.68 0.66
CA PHE A 8 -20.73 15.22 1.02
C PHE A 8 -20.77 16.72 1.36
N ASP A 9 -21.66 17.47 0.72
CA ASP A 9 -21.87 18.90 1.02
C ASP A 9 -22.52 19.15 2.38
N ALA A 10 -23.20 18.15 2.94
CA ALA A 10 -23.77 18.22 4.28
C ALA A 10 -22.74 17.96 5.40
N ILE A 11 -21.53 17.51 5.06
CA ILE A 11 -20.47 17.24 6.03
C ILE A 11 -19.72 18.56 6.32
N PRO A 12 -19.66 19.03 7.59
CA PRO A 12 -18.89 20.21 7.96
C PRO A 12 -17.40 20.06 7.61
N ALA A 13 -16.74 21.18 7.30
CA ALA A 13 -15.30 21.17 7.06
C ALA A 13 -14.52 20.73 8.32
N GLY A 14 -13.47 19.94 8.11
CA GLY A 14 -12.63 19.41 9.18
C GLY A 14 -12.13 17.99 8.88
N ALA A 15 -11.41 17.40 9.83
CA ALA A 15 -10.73 16.11 9.67
C ALA A 15 -11.63 14.96 9.17
N VAL A 16 -12.89 14.94 9.60
CA VAL A 16 -13.88 13.94 9.14
C VAL A 16 -14.13 14.07 7.64
N ARG A 17 -14.27 15.31 7.15
CA ARG A 17 -14.48 15.58 5.73
C ARG A 17 -13.26 15.18 4.91
N ASP A 18 -12.07 15.46 5.42
CA ASP A 18 -10.81 15.11 4.76
C ASP A 18 -10.63 13.59 4.64
N GLY A 19 -10.93 12.83 5.70
CA GLY A 19 -10.91 11.37 5.66
C GLY A 19 -11.93 10.78 4.67
N VAL A 20 -13.12 11.38 4.56
CA VAL A 20 -14.11 10.99 3.56
C VAL A 20 -13.62 11.27 2.14
N VAL A 21 -12.96 12.41 1.90
CA VAL A 21 -12.36 12.73 0.59
C VAL A 21 -11.30 11.69 0.22
N GLU A 22 -10.39 11.36 1.13
CA GLU A 22 -9.34 10.37 0.88
C GLU A 22 -9.95 9.00 0.53
N MET A 23 -10.95 8.57 1.29
CA MET A 23 -11.64 7.30 1.04
C MET A 23 -12.36 7.28 -0.31
N LEU A 24 -13.04 8.38 -0.68
CA LEU A 24 -13.68 8.49 -1.99
C LEU A 24 -12.67 8.50 -3.14
N ALA A 25 -11.50 9.12 -2.96
CA ALA A 25 -10.41 9.07 -3.93
C ALA A 25 -9.90 7.62 -4.09
N ARG A 26 -9.72 6.89 -2.99
CA ARG A 26 -9.26 5.49 -2.98
C ARG A 26 -10.28 4.56 -3.66
N VAL A 27 -11.57 4.72 -3.37
CA VAL A 27 -12.67 3.98 -4.04
C VAL A 27 -12.73 4.32 -5.52
N SER A 28 -12.60 5.59 -5.88
CA SER A 28 -12.60 6.01 -7.29
C SER A 28 -11.44 5.36 -8.05
N LYS A 29 -10.24 5.34 -7.47
CA LYS A 29 -9.08 4.65 -8.07
C LYS A 29 -9.35 3.14 -8.21
N LEU A 30 -9.88 2.49 -7.18
CA LEU A 30 -10.23 1.07 -7.21
C LEU A 30 -11.23 0.72 -8.32
N LEU A 31 -12.20 1.60 -8.60
CA LEU A 31 -13.20 1.38 -9.66
C LEU A 31 -12.66 1.58 -11.07
N HIS A 32 -11.71 2.51 -11.26
CA HIS A 32 -11.20 2.88 -12.58
C HIS A 32 -9.85 2.24 -12.92
N GLN A 33 -9.18 1.58 -11.97
CA GLN A 33 -7.89 0.97 -12.21
C GLN A 33 -7.94 -0.13 -13.29
N THR A 34 -6.93 -0.19 -14.14
CA THR A 34 -6.88 -1.16 -15.25
C THR A 34 -6.04 -2.40 -14.93
N PRO A 35 -6.18 -3.51 -15.69
CA PRO A 35 -5.39 -4.73 -15.49
C PRO A 35 -3.86 -4.56 -15.61
N LYS A 36 -3.34 -3.50 -16.23
CA LYS A 36 -1.89 -3.27 -16.38
C LYS A 36 -1.36 -2.06 -15.61
N GLU A 37 -2.22 -1.41 -14.82
CA GLU A 37 -1.84 -0.24 -14.04
C GLU A 37 -0.87 -0.58 -12.90
N LYS A 38 0.02 0.35 -12.56
CA LYS A 38 0.92 0.24 -11.40
C LYS A 38 0.22 0.77 -10.13
N GLY A 39 0.68 0.31 -8.96
CA GLY A 39 0.18 0.82 -7.67
C GLY A 39 -1.32 0.57 -7.45
N LYS A 40 -1.77 -0.63 -7.81
CA LYS A 40 -3.19 -1.01 -7.70
C LYS A 40 -3.60 -1.19 -6.26
N ILE A 41 -4.88 -0.90 -6.02
CA ILE A 41 -5.53 -1.20 -4.76
C ILE A 41 -6.09 -2.61 -4.85
N TYR A 42 -5.59 -3.51 -4.00
CA TYR A 42 -6.09 -4.87 -3.87
C TYR A 42 -7.05 -5.03 -2.69
N ALA A 43 -6.94 -4.17 -1.67
CA ALA A 43 -7.84 -4.11 -0.53
C ALA A 43 -8.04 -2.66 -0.09
N LEU A 44 -9.27 -2.31 0.29
CA LEU A 44 -9.61 -0.94 0.69
C LEU A 44 -9.22 -0.64 2.15
N HIS A 45 -9.35 -1.67 3.01
CA HIS A 45 -9.06 -1.60 4.45
C HIS A 45 -7.56 -1.69 4.76
N GLU A 46 -6.76 -2.23 3.84
CA GLU A 46 -5.32 -2.44 4.01
C GLU A 46 -4.58 -1.95 2.76
N PRO A 47 -4.00 -0.74 2.78
CA PRO A 47 -3.34 -0.15 1.62
C PRO A 47 -2.08 -0.91 1.20
N ASP A 48 -1.42 -1.64 2.11
CA ASP A 48 -0.21 -2.43 1.83
C ASP A 48 -0.55 -3.86 1.36
N CYS A 49 -1.62 -4.03 0.59
CA CYS A 49 -1.95 -5.32 -0.01
C CYS A 49 -1.20 -5.52 -1.33
N ILE A 50 -0.55 -6.68 -1.51
CA ILE A 50 0.29 -6.99 -2.68
C ILE A 50 -0.17 -8.31 -3.31
N SER A 51 -0.13 -8.38 -4.65
CA SER A 51 -0.39 -9.62 -5.39
C SER A 51 0.81 -10.57 -5.36
N LYS A 52 0.61 -11.79 -4.86
CA LYS A 52 1.64 -12.84 -4.76
C LYS A 52 1.90 -13.62 -6.05
N GLY A 53 1.05 -13.48 -7.07
CA GLY A 53 1.16 -14.25 -8.31
C GLY A 53 0.94 -15.77 -8.16
N LYS A 54 0.53 -16.25 -6.98
CA LYS A 54 0.24 -17.67 -6.72
C LYS A 54 -1.27 -17.92 -6.78
N ALA A 55 -1.68 -18.96 -7.49
CA ALA A 55 -3.11 -19.27 -7.68
C ALA A 55 -3.85 -19.54 -6.35
N ARG A 56 -3.22 -20.26 -5.42
CA ARG A 56 -3.81 -20.65 -4.13
C ARG A 56 -3.82 -19.50 -3.10
N VAL A 57 -2.84 -18.60 -3.17
CA VAL A 57 -2.73 -17.42 -2.28
C VAL A 57 -2.41 -16.22 -3.15
N ARG A 58 -3.46 -15.53 -3.60
CA ARG A 58 -3.34 -14.47 -4.62
C ARG A 58 -2.79 -13.17 -4.06
N TYR A 59 -3.02 -12.91 -2.78
CA TYR A 59 -2.67 -11.66 -2.13
C TYR A 59 -1.99 -11.91 -0.79
N GLU A 60 -1.19 -10.94 -0.38
CA GLU A 60 -0.70 -10.79 0.98
C GLU A 60 -0.96 -9.38 1.48
N PHE A 61 -0.99 -9.25 2.80
CA PHE A 61 -1.19 -7.97 3.48
C PHE A 61 0.09 -7.61 4.21
N GLY A 62 0.43 -6.33 4.18
CA GLY A 62 1.56 -5.75 4.89
C GLY A 62 2.69 -5.31 3.97
N CYS A 63 3.61 -4.56 4.57
CA CYS A 63 4.76 -4.01 3.88
C CYS A 63 5.91 -5.02 3.85
N LYS A 64 6.62 -5.11 2.72
CA LYS A 64 7.87 -5.87 2.64
C LYS A 64 8.90 -5.23 3.58
N VAL A 65 9.82 -6.01 4.12
CA VAL A 65 10.89 -5.51 4.99
C VAL A 65 12.22 -6.04 4.48
N SER A 66 13.26 -5.21 4.47
CA SER A 66 14.64 -5.64 4.24
C SER A 66 15.39 -5.72 5.56
N LEU A 67 16.24 -6.73 5.67
CA LEU A 67 17.05 -7.05 6.85
C LEU A 67 18.49 -7.25 6.40
N ALA A 68 19.41 -6.44 6.93
CA ALA A 68 20.84 -6.61 6.74
C ALA A 68 21.42 -7.31 7.97
N THR A 69 22.12 -8.43 7.77
CA THR A 69 22.73 -9.21 8.85
C THR A 69 24.22 -9.43 8.61
N THR A 70 25.00 -9.53 9.69
CA THR A 70 26.39 -10.00 9.62
C THR A 70 26.43 -11.46 9.20
N ILE A 71 27.40 -11.83 8.37
CA ILE A 71 27.51 -13.19 7.82
C ILE A 71 27.73 -14.25 8.91
N ASP A 72 28.60 -13.97 9.89
CA ASP A 72 29.04 -14.99 10.85
C ASP A 72 28.03 -15.18 12.01
N GLU A 73 27.64 -14.07 12.64
CA GLU A 73 26.84 -14.11 13.88
C GLU A 73 25.36 -13.78 13.67
N GLY A 74 24.95 -13.41 12.45
CA GLY A 74 23.56 -13.06 12.14
C GLY A 74 23.03 -11.79 12.82
N PHE A 75 23.90 -10.90 13.33
CA PHE A 75 23.48 -9.64 13.94
C PHE A 75 22.77 -8.75 12.92
N VAL A 76 21.57 -8.29 13.27
CA VAL A 76 20.84 -7.31 12.46
C VAL A 76 21.53 -5.96 12.60
N VAL A 77 22.11 -5.49 11.50
CA VAL A 77 22.79 -4.18 11.42
C VAL A 77 21.94 -3.12 10.73
N GLY A 78 20.84 -3.52 10.09
CA GLY A 78 19.91 -2.62 9.44
C GLY A 78 18.57 -3.30 9.17
N MET A 79 17.48 -2.53 9.29
CA MET A 79 16.14 -2.97 8.97
C MET A 79 15.32 -1.80 8.42
N ARG A 80 14.60 -2.03 7.32
CA ARG A 80 13.76 -1.00 6.71
C ARG A 80 12.49 -1.56 6.07
N ALA A 81 11.39 -0.86 6.29
CA ALA A 81 10.13 -1.12 5.59
C ALA A 81 10.23 -0.65 4.13
N MET A 82 9.71 -1.47 3.22
CA MET A 82 9.83 -1.35 1.77
C MET A 82 8.45 -1.15 1.13
N PRO A 83 7.86 0.07 1.23
CA PRO A 83 6.53 0.35 0.73
C PRO A 83 6.46 0.29 -0.81
N GLY A 84 5.29 -0.02 -1.36
CA GLY A 84 5.07 -0.01 -2.81
C GLY A 84 5.60 -1.23 -3.58
N ASN A 85 5.98 -2.30 -2.89
CA ASN A 85 6.49 -3.56 -3.45
C ASN A 85 7.68 -3.37 -4.41
N PRO A 86 8.83 -2.85 -3.93
CA PRO A 86 10.02 -2.74 -4.74
C PRO A 86 10.57 -4.12 -5.11
N TYR A 87 11.34 -4.16 -6.19
CA TYR A 87 12.08 -5.35 -6.61
C TYR A 87 13.23 -5.64 -5.63
N ASP A 88 13.31 -6.86 -5.10
CA ASP A 88 14.20 -7.21 -3.99
C ASP A 88 15.67 -6.89 -4.28
N GLY A 89 16.11 -7.10 -5.53
CA GLY A 89 17.48 -6.81 -5.96
C GLY A 89 17.89 -5.33 -5.86
N ASN A 90 16.93 -4.41 -5.71
CA ASN A 90 17.20 -2.97 -5.61
C ASN A 90 17.11 -2.44 -4.17
N THR A 91 16.85 -3.30 -3.18
CA THR A 91 16.59 -2.89 -1.79
C THR A 91 17.84 -2.86 -0.90
N LEU A 92 18.99 -3.32 -1.41
CA LEU A 92 20.22 -3.43 -0.62
C LEU A 92 20.70 -2.08 -0.09
N ALA A 93 20.70 -1.03 -0.92
CA ALA A 93 21.20 0.29 -0.53
C ALA A 93 20.36 0.89 0.61
N GLU A 94 19.03 0.79 0.54
CA GLU A 94 18.14 1.26 1.61
C GLU A 94 18.25 0.43 2.90
N ALA A 95 18.74 -0.81 2.83
CA ALA A 95 18.85 -1.70 3.98
C ALA A 95 20.11 -1.47 4.84
N ILE A 96 21.11 -0.78 4.27
CA ILE A 96 22.42 -0.51 4.90
C ILE A 96 22.68 0.97 5.15
N GLU A 97 21.68 1.83 4.89
CA GLU A 97 21.63 3.25 5.27
C GLU A 97 21.16 3.40 6.73
#